data_AF-A0A1J7K061-F1
#
_entry.id   AF-A0A1J7K061-F1
#
_cell.length_a   1.000
_cell.length_b   1.000
_cell.length_c   1.000
_cell.angle_alpha   90.00
_cell.angle_beta   90.00
_cell.angle_gamma   90.00
#
_symmetry.space_group_name_H-M   'P 1'
#
loop_
_entity.id
_entity.type
_entity.pdbx_description
1 polymer ?
#
loop_
_entity_poly.entity_id
_entity_poly.type
_entity_poly.pdbx_seq_one_letter_code
_entity_poly.pdbx_strand_id
1 'polypeptide(L)'
;MERPQEINILTLNCWGLKFLSAARQPRLSQIGQTIASSLPPPDIVGLQECWTQEDYLSIRRSTAHILPHGKFYHSGVFGAGLAILSRWPIEESSMVRYPLNGRPTAFFRGDWFVGKGVAAARVRFGRGKGDVLEVFNTHTHAPYEEEGPEDSYVCHRTAQAWEVAKLARGAVERGHLVVALGDFNMVPSSLAHGIVTARGGVRDVWRVLHPDSAVGSADDEAERARGRPVPTAEFNVVENGVTSNSVYNTWRWSKDQRKKLGSGKEGVEIAPDTVDPRGQRLDYIFAADGGEREEGTWTVKSVRVGMTERHPVLGCSLSDHFSVEATLAFRRSEDRGNDGEKKGAATVSTASDDHYRRAVRKEDSSLTIRDQHDDQALQNGVYLRSPTGSEFHVANSSKGLDNALGGFHDYESDLPLSAYDEILAMIHKYVSREKTQRKWRGLHFLAWVVVLIACLVAVWFVPHNFVAFILMLLSSLGLMAGTVDGLIALLFVNTELRALQEFEWEILNAKAATGGGPMVDDLGDEPARDW
;
A
#
# COMPACT_ATOMS: atom_id res chain seq x y z
N MET A 1 25.60 -14.98 -15.23
CA MET A 1 24.14 -15.01 -15.23
C MET A 1 23.67 -14.31 -16.49
N GLU A 2 22.87 -14.98 -17.31
CA GLU A 2 22.25 -14.34 -18.49
C GLU A 2 21.02 -13.56 -18.06
N ARG A 3 20.68 -12.51 -18.82
CA ARG A 3 19.47 -11.72 -18.59
C ARG A 3 18.24 -12.62 -18.73
N PRO A 4 17.28 -12.59 -17.78
CA PRO A 4 16.04 -13.32 -17.95
C PRO A 4 15.18 -12.69 -19.06
N GLN A 5 14.35 -13.50 -19.71
CA GLN A 5 13.34 -12.98 -20.64
C GLN A 5 12.12 -12.42 -19.88
N GLU A 6 11.86 -12.94 -18.68
CA GLU A 6 10.72 -12.58 -17.85
C GLU A 6 11.15 -12.43 -16.39
N ILE A 7 10.55 -11.47 -15.70
CA ILE A 7 10.73 -11.25 -14.26
C ILE A 7 9.36 -11.36 -13.60
N ASN A 8 9.18 -12.36 -12.75
CA ASN A 8 7.97 -12.59 -11.98
C ASN A 8 8.07 -11.90 -10.62
N ILE A 9 7.09 -11.07 -10.30
CA ILE A 9 7.08 -10.20 -9.13
C ILE A 9 5.84 -10.53 -8.31
N LEU A 10 6.00 -10.65 -7.00
CA LEU A 10 4.90 -10.86 -6.06
C LEU A 10 5.01 -9.85 -4.91
N THR A 11 3.90 -9.26 -4.50
CA THR A 11 3.81 -8.50 -3.26
C THR A 11 2.63 -8.96 -2.41
N LEU A 12 2.81 -8.95 -1.08
CA LEU A 12 1.78 -9.34 -0.13
C LEU A 12 1.98 -8.65 1.24
N ASN A 13 0.94 -7.98 1.73
CA ASN A 13 0.80 -7.69 3.15
C ASN A 13 0.44 -8.99 3.88
N CYS A 14 1.32 -9.48 4.76
CA CYS A 14 1.20 -10.78 5.43
C CYS A 14 0.28 -10.78 6.65
N TRP A 15 -0.12 -9.61 7.16
CA TRP A 15 -0.87 -9.45 8.40
C TRP A 15 -0.27 -10.27 9.56
N GLY A 16 1.00 -10.00 9.85
CA GLY A 16 1.83 -10.75 10.80
C GLY A 16 1.97 -10.09 12.18
N LEU A 17 1.03 -9.26 12.63
CA LEU A 17 1.14 -8.51 13.88
C LEU A 17 1.28 -9.46 15.08
N LYS A 18 2.38 -9.30 15.84
CA LYS A 18 2.64 -10.12 17.01
C LYS A 18 1.55 -9.86 18.07
N PHE A 19 0.92 -10.94 18.55
CA PHE A 19 -0.19 -10.95 19.52
C PHE A 19 -1.58 -10.50 19.02
N LEU A 20 -1.68 -9.81 17.89
CA LEU A 20 -2.97 -9.35 17.34
C LEU A 20 -3.49 -10.25 16.21
N SER A 21 -2.60 -10.67 15.31
CA SER A 21 -3.02 -11.45 14.15
C SER A 21 -3.36 -12.90 14.54
N ALA A 22 -4.60 -13.30 14.28
CA ALA A 22 -5.08 -14.65 14.56
C ALA A 22 -4.33 -15.70 13.73
N ALA A 23 -4.03 -16.85 14.34
CA ALA A 23 -3.33 -17.98 13.71
C ALA A 23 -2.07 -17.59 12.92
N ARG A 24 -1.31 -16.59 13.41
CA ARG A 24 -0.15 -16.00 12.72
C ARG A 24 0.85 -17.05 12.19
N GLN A 25 1.44 -17.85 13.08
CA GLN A 25 2.51 -18.79 12.72
C GLN A 25 2.09 -19.80 11.62
N PRO A 26 0.95 -20.50 11.72
CA PRO A 26 0.46 -21.36 10.63
C PRO A 26 0.29 -20.62 9.31
N ARG A 27 -0.35 -19.44 9.32
CA ARG A 27 -0.57 -18.64 8.10
C ARG A 27 0.73 -18.20 7.46
N LEU A 28 1.66 -17.62 8.23
CA LEU A 28 2.95 -17.15 7.71
C LEU A 28 3.79 -18.31 7.17
N SER A 29 3.72 -19.49 7.78
CA SER A 29 4.37 -20.70 7.25
C SER A 29 3.73 -21.17 5.94
N GLN A 30 2.39 -21.12 5.84
CA GLN A 30 1.66 -21.44 4.61
C GLN A 30 1.93 -20.41 3.49
N ILE A 31 2.08 -19.12 3.82
CA ILE A 31 2.52 -18.09 2.86
C ILE A 31 3.87 -18.48 2.26
N GLY A 32 4.85 -18.86 3.09
CA GLY A 32 6.16 -19.32 2.61
C GLY A 32 6.08 -20.55 1.70
N GLN A 33 5.21 -21.51 2.01
CA GLN A 33 4.97 -22.69 1.17
C GLN A 33 4.29 -22.31 -0.15
N THR A 34 3.31 -21.41 -0.13
CA THR A 34 2.57 -20.96 -1.32
C THR A 34 3.50 -20.23 -2.29
N ILE A 35 4.38 -19.36 -1.79
CA ILE A 35 5.44 -18.71 -2.58
C ILE A 35 6.38 -19.76 -3.19
N ALA A 36 6.83 -20.72 -2.38
CA ALA A 36 7.75 -21.78 -2.79
C ALA A 36 7.18 -22.68 -3.91
N SER A 37 5.87 -22.92 -3.90
CA SER A 37 5.17 -23.74 -4.89
C SER A 37 4.53 -22.95 -6.04
N SER A 38 4.74 -21.63 -6.11
CA SER A 38 4.13 -20.78 -7.12
C SER A 38 4.62 -21.12 -8.53
N LEU A 39 3.70 -21.08 -9.49
CA LEU A 39 3.96 -21.34 -10.91
C LEU A 39 3.40 -20.19 -11.77
N PRO A 40 4.24 -19.46 -12.52
CA PRO A 40 5.71 -19.54 -12.51
C PRO A 40 6.30 -19.12 -11.15
N PRO A 41 7.54 -19.58 -10.81
CA PRO A 41 8.18 -19.17 -9.56
C PRO A 41 8.49 -17.66 -9.60
N PRO A 42 8.26 -16.94 -8.48
CA PRO A 42 8.60 -15.53 -8.40
C PRO A 42 10.12 -15.34 -8.40
N ASP A 43 10.58 -14.27 -9.03
CA ASP A 43 11.98 -13.83 -9.00
C ASP A 43 12.22 -12.74 -7.95
N ILE A 44 11.18 -11.95 -7.65
CA ILE A 44 11.17 -10.92 -6.61
C ILE A 44 9.91 -11.05 -5.77
N VAL A 45 10.06 -11.02 -4.45
CA VAL A 45 8.95 -10.98 -3.50
C VAL A 45 9.14 -9.82 -2.53
N GLY A 46 8.15 -8.95 -2.42
CA GLY A 46 8.04 -7.96 -1.36
C GLY A 46 6.98 -8.34 -0.35
N LEU A 47 7.31 -8.31 0.93
CA LEU A 47 6.38 -8.61 2.01
C LEU A 47 6.22 -7.40 2.92
N GLN A 48 4.97 -7.11 3.29
CA GLN A 48 4.62 -6.11 4.29
C GLN A 48 4.03 -6.81 5.53
N GLU A 49 4.04 -6.12 6.67
CA GLU A 49 3.63 -6.67 7.96
C GLU A 49 4.30 -8.01 8.35
N CYS A 50 5.52 -8.23 7.87
CA CYS A 50 6.39 -9.29 8.36
C CYS A 50 7.16 -8.75 9.58
N TRP A 51 6.54 -8.80 10.76
CA TRP A 51 7.02 -8.07 11.94
C TRP A 51 8.13 -8.80 12.72
N THR A 52 8.15 -10.13 12.68
CA THR A 52 9.06 -10.92 13.53
C THR A 52 10.11 -11.63 12.71
N GLN A 53 11.32 -11.71 13.26
CA GLN A 53 12.41 -12.47 12.67
C GLN A 53 12.04 -13.96 12.51
N GLU A 54 11.24 -14.49 13.43
CA GLU A 54 10.75 -15.88 13.39
C GLU A 54 9.87 -16.13 12.15
N ASP A 55 8.88 -15.26 11.91
CA ASP A 55 7.98 -15.38 10.76
C ASP A 55 8.76 -15.21 9.44
N TYR A 56 9.67 -14.23 9.38
CA TYR A 56 10.59 -14.05 8.25
C TYR A 56 11.43 -15.30 7.99
N LEU A 57 12.07 -15.87 9.02
CA LEU A 57 12.88 -17.07 8.89
C LEU A 57 12.06 -18.31 8.51
N SER A 58 10.78 -18.38 8.90
CA SER A 58 9.86 -19.42 8.43
C SER A 58 9.70 -19.34 6.91
N ILE A 59 9.35 -18.16 6.40
CA ILE A 59 9.18 -17.92 4.96
C ILE A 59 10.49 -18.16 4.20
N ARG A 60 11.63 -17.67 4.73
CA ARG A 60 12.96 -17.86 4.12
C ARG A 60 13.32 -19.32 3.96
N ARG A 61 13.06 -20.15 4.97
CA ARG A 61 13.37 -21.59 4.90
C ARG A 61 12.59 -22.28 3.78
N SER A 62 11.31 -21.97 3.62
CA SER A 62 10.49 -22.52 2.55
C SER A 62 10.93 -22.05 1.16
N THR A 63 11.34 -20.79 1.03
CA THR A 63 11.59 -20.14 -0.27
C THR A 63 13.04 -20.15 -0.73
N ALA A 64 14.01 -20.52 0.13
CA ALA A 64 15.45 -20.36 -0.13
C ALA A 64 15.96 -21.04 -1.41
N HIS A 65 15.29 -22.10 -1.87
CA HIS A 65 15.69 -22.84 -3.08
C HIS A 65 15.34 -22.11 -4.39
N ILE A 66 14.35 -21.20 -4.37
CA ILE A 66 13.99 -20.35 -5.53
C ILE A 66 14.42 -18.88 -5.33
N LEU A 67 14.44 -18.40 -4.09
CA LEU A 67 14.76 -17.04 -3.70
C LEU A 67 15.91 -17.06 -2.67
N PRO A 68 17.15 -17.41 -3.05
CA PRO A 68 18.24 -17.60 -2.09
C PRO A 68 18.68 -16.30 -1.41
N HIS A 69 18.39 -15.13 -1.97
CA HIS A 69 18.76 -13.85 -1.39
C HIS A 69 17.56 -13.22 -0.69
N GLY A 70 17.70 -12.87 0.58
CA GLY A 70 16.60 -12.27 1.34
C GLY A 70 17.10 -11.27 2.35
N LYS A 71 16.37 -10.16 2.48
CA LYS A 71 16.65 -9.09 3.43
C LYS A 71 15.40 -8.78 4.26
N PHE A 72 15.56 -8.88 5.56
CA PHE A 72 14.64 -8.34 6.56
C PHE A 72 15.07 -6.92 6.93
N TYR A 73 14.13 -5.99 6.98
CA TYR A 73 14.40 -4.57 7.20
C TYR A 73 14.00 -4.15 8.61
N HIS A 74 14.88 -3.38 9.26
CA HIS A 74 14.67 -2.85 10.61
C HIS A 74 14.43 -1.34 10.52
N SER A 75 13.46 -0.86 11.29
CA SER A 75 13.14 0.56 11.45
C SER A 75 12.45 0.79 12.79
N GLY A 76 12.48 2.03 13.29
CA GLY A 76 11.81 2.41 14.53
C GLY A 76 12.13 1.51 15.72
N VAL A 77 11.19 1.42 16.66
CA VAL A 77 11.27 0.59 17.86
C VAL A 77 10.77 -0.82 17.61
N PHE A 78 9.73 -0.98 16.77
CA PHE A 78 9.07 -2.26 16.54
C PHE A 78 9.46 -2.97 15.22
N GLY A 79 10.36 -2.40 14.43
CA GLY A 79 10.77 -2.94 13.12
C GLY A 79 10.01 -2.28 11.97
N ALA A 80 10.48 -2.46 10.73
CA ALA A 80 9.83 -1.89 9.55
C ALA A 80 8.61 -2.72 9.10
N GLY A 81 8.55 -4.00 9.46
CA GLY A 81 7.57 -4.94 8.94
C GLY A 81 7.79 -5.32 7.48
N LEU A 82 8.95 -4.99 6.89
CA LEU A 82 9.23 -5.16 5.47
C LEU A 82 10.31 -6.22 5.22
N ALA A 83 10.11 -7.04 4.19
CA ALA A 83 11.11 -7.96 3.68
C ALA A 83 11.16 -7.95 2.15
N ILE A 84 12.34 -8.16 1.58
CA ILE A 84 12.53 -8.40 0.14
C ILE A 84 13.24 -9.74 -0.01
N LEU A 85 12.68 -10.62 -0.85
CA LEU A 85 13.29 -11.87 -1.28
C LEU A 85 13.57 -11.78 -2.77
N SER A 86 14.70 -12.32 -3.20
CA SER A 86 15.15 -12.26 -4.58
C SER A 86 15.83 -13.56 -5.00
N ARG A 87 15.58 -13.94 -6.26
CA ARG A 87 16.33 -14.96 -6.99
C ARG A 87 17.78 -14.56 -7.20
N TRP A 88 18.03 -13.26 -7.29
CA TRP A 88 19.31 -12.66 -7.65
C TRP A 88 20.01 -11.99 -6.47
N PRO A 89 21.35 -11.82 -6.53
CA PRO A 89 22.08 -11.12 -5.49
C PRO A 89 21.57 -9.69 -5.28
N ILE A 90 21.34 -9.35 -4.02
CA ILE A 90 21.11 -7.98 -3.56
C ILE A 90 22.51 -7.36 -3.37
N GLU A 91 22.91 -6.46 -4.25
CA GLU A 91 24.22 -5.79 -4.22
C GLU A 91 24.24 -4.70 -3.15
N GLU A 92 23.13 -3.97 -3.00
CA GLU A 92 22.98 -2.88 -2.03
C GLU A 92 21.57 -2.91 -1.43
N SER A 93 21.45 -2.45 -0.19
CA SER A 93 20.16 -2.39 0.50
C SER A 93 20.13 -1.25 1.50
N SER A 94 19.01 -0.53 1.56
CA SER A 94 18.78 0.56 2.52
C SER A 94 17.34 0.55 3.03
N MET A 95 17.15 1.02 4.27
CA MET A 95 15.83 1.31 4.82
C MET A 95 15.68 2.82 4.93
N VAL A 96 14.88 3.43 4.07
CA VAL A 96 14.64 4.87 4.05
C VAL A 96 13.39 5.15 4.86
N ARG A 97 13.53 5.78 6.03
CA ARG A 97 12.38 6.14 6.87
C ARG A 97 11.66 7.35 6.30
N TYR A 98 10.33 7.33 6.37
CA TYR A 98 9.56 8.51 6.02
C TYR A 98 9.80 9.64 7.04
N PRO A 99 9.97 10.89 6.59
CA PRO A 99 10.09 12.04 7.49
C PRO A 99 8.82 12.25 8.32
N LEU A 100 7.64 12.04 7.71
CA LEU A 100 6.33 12.11 8.37
C LEU A 100 5.76 10.69 8.58
N ASN A 101 5.61 10.30 9.85
CA ASN A 101 5.42 8.90 10.24
C ASN A 101 4.32 8.71 11.31
N GLY A 102 3.28 9.53 11.30
CA GLY A 102 2.20 9.52 12.30
C GLY A 102 2.57 10.24 13.59
N ARG A 103 1.80 10.03 14.66
CA ARG A 103 1.90 10.78 15.93
C ARG A 103 2.28 9.89 17.12
N PRO A 104 3.17 10.34 18.02
CA PRO A 104 3.57 9.57 19.20
C PRO A 104 2.41 9.37 20.19
N THR A 105 1.46 10.30 20.23
CA THR A 105 0.29 10.21 21.11
C THR A 105 -0.76 9.20 20.61
N ALA A 106 -0.69 8.80 19.33
CA ALA A 106 -1.58 7.79 18.76
C ALA A 106 -1.03 6.38 19.03
N PHE A 107 -0.70 6.08 20.29
CA PHE A 107 -0.02 4.84 20.66
C PHE A 107 -0.85 3.58 20.40
N PHE A 108 -2.17 3.68 20.38
CA PHE A 108 -3.06 2.59 19.99
C PHE A 108 -3.02 2.26 18.48
N ARG A 109 -2.55 3.19 17.63
CA ARG A 109 -2.41 2.99 16.18
C ARG A 109 -1.05 2.39 15.83
N GLY A 110 0.01 2.82 16.52
CA GLY A 110 1.32 2.18 16.50
C GLY A 110 2.27 2.60 15.36
N ASP A 111 1.79 3.27 14.31
CA ASP A 111 2.59 3.64 13.12
C ASP A 111 3.85 4.44 13.43
N TRP A 112 3.76 5.35 14.41
CA TRP A 112 4.89 6.16 14.84
C TRP A 112 6.04 5.33 15.41
N PHE A 113 5.71 4.29 16.18
CA PHE A 113 6.70 3.45 16.85
C PHE A 113 7.35 2.43 15.90
N VAL A 114 6.67 2.10 14.82
CA VAL A 114 7.18 1.25 13.73
C VAL A 114 8.21 2.01 12.89
N GLY A 115 7.97 3.30 12.65
CA GLY A 115 8.81 4.11 11.75
C GLY A 115 8.71 3.60 10.31
N LYS A 116 7.54 3.72 9.69
CA LYS A 116 7.29 3.32 8.31
C LYS A 116 8.29 3.97 7.34
N GLY A 117 8.47 3.34 6.19
CA GLY A 117 9.45 3.77 5.20
C GLY A 117 9.47 2.87 3.97
N VAL A 118 10.55 2.97 3.23
CA VAL A 118 10.81 2.22 2.00
C VAL A 118 12.02 1.33 2.21
N ALA A 119 11.81 0.03 2.09
CA ALA A 119 12.87 -0.95 1.97
C ALA A 119 13.36 -0.95 0.51
N ALA A 120 14.60 -0.52 0.28
CA ALA A 120 15.22 -0.47 -1.03
C ALA A 120 16.27 -1.58 -1.20
N ALA A 121 16.25 -2.25 -2.33
CA ALA A 121 17.24 -3.24 -2.73
C ALA A 121 17.66 -3.03 -4.19
N ARG A 122 18.97 -2.93 -4.41
CA ARG A 122 19.58 -2.94 -5.73
C ARG A 122 19.98 -4.36 -6.10
N VAL A 123 19.38 -4.91 -7.14
CA VAL A 123 19.45 -6.34 -7.50
C VAL A 123 20.09 -6.51 -8.87
N ARG A 124 21.05 -7.43 -8.98
CA ARG A 124 21.76 -7.74 -10.24
C ARG A 124 21.15 -8.96 -10.93
N PHE A 125 20.35 -8.73 -11.98
CA PHE A 125 19.66 -9.83 -12.67
C PHE A 125 20.37 -10.36 -13.93
N GLY A 126 21.44 -9.70 -14.39
CA GLY A 126 22.20 -10.09 -15.57
C GLY A 126 23.66 -9.62 -15.52
N ARG A 127 24.43 -9.90 -16.59
CA ARG A 127 25.85 -9.50 -16.69
C ARG A 127 26.04 -8.08 -17.22
N GLY A 128 25.06 -7.53 -17.93
CA GLY A 128 25.13 -6.18 -18.48
C GLY A 128 25.23 -5.14 -17.36
N LYS A 129 25.96 -4.05 -17.62
CA LYS A 129 26.06 -2.93 -16.65
C LYS A 129 24.68 -2.41 -16.25
N GLY A 130 23.77 -2.31 -17.23
CA GLY A 130 22.39 -1.91 -17.02
C GLY A 130 21.45 -3.00 -16.51
N ASP A 131 21.87 -4.27 -16.34
CA ASP A 131 21.00 -5.34 -15.84
C ASP A 131 20.81 -5.26 -14.30
N VAL A 132 20.30 -4.11 -13.87
CA VAL A 132 20.03 -3.71 -12.49
C VAL A 132 18.54 -3.50 -12.32
N LEU A 133 17.99 -4.13 -11.29
CA LEU A 133 16.64 -3.93 -10.82
C LEU A 133 16.68 -3.22 -9.45
N GLU A 134 16.05 -2.06 -9.36
CA GLU A 134 15.83 -1.34 -8.11
C GLU A 134 14.45 -1.72 -7.58
N VAL A 135 14.42 -2.40 -6.42
CA VAL A 135 13.19 -2.85 -5.77
C VAL A 135 12.92 -1.97 -4.56
N PHE A 136 11.76 -1.30 -4.58
CA PHE A 136 11.26 -0.51 -3.46
C PHE A 136 10.03 -1.18 -2.87
N ASN A 137 10.16 -1.77 -1.68
CA ASN A 137 9.04 -2.33 -0.93
C ASN A 137 8.59 -1.34 0.14
N THR A 138 7.30 -0.99 0.20
CA THR A 138 6.78 -0.09 1.23
C THR A 138 5.45 -0.54 1.84
N HIS A 139 5.16 0.02 3.00
CA HIS A 139 3.86 -0.02 3.66
C HIS A 139 3.56 1.38 4.20
N THR A 140 2.83 2.19 3.43
CA THR A 140 2.49 3.57 3.80
C THR A 140 1.46 3.60 4.93
N HIS A 141 1.20 4.78 5.49
CA HIS A 141 0.28 4.95 6.62
C HIS A 141 -1.14 4.53 6.25
N ALA A 142 -1.80 3.75 7.11
CA ALA A 142 -3.18 3.31 6.85
C ALA A 142 -4.17 4.49 6.90
N PRO A 143 -5.23 4.50 6.06
CA PRO A 143 -6.33 5.43 6.20
C PRO A 143 -7.17 5.00 7.41
N TYR A 144 -7.07 5.74 8.50
CA TYR A 144 -7.90 5.49 9.70
C TYR A 144 -9.24 6.22 9.66
N GLU A 145 -9.40 7.12 8.70
CA GLU A 145 -10.53 7.98 8.43
C GLU A 145 -10.77 7.91 6.90
N GLU A 146 -12.02 8.07 6.45
CA GLU A 146 -12.31 8.23 5.02
C GLU A 146 -11.56 9.46 4.50
N GLU A 147 -11.00 9.37 3.28
CA GLU A 147 -10.25 10.50 2.71
C GLU A 147 -11.16 11.72 2.57
N GLY A 148 -10.82 12.80 3.26
CA GLY A 148 -11.64 13.99 3.32
C GLY A 148 -11.03 15.09 4.17
N PRO A 149 -11.72 16.24 4.35
CA PRO A 149 -11.18 17.40 5.05
C PRO A 149 -10.75 17.12 6.50
N GLU A 150 -11.35 16.10 7.11
CA GLU A 150 -11.10 15.70 8.50
C GLU A 150 -10.01 14.63 8.62
N ASP A 151 -9.52 14.05 7.52
CA ASP A 151 -8.45 13.05 7.55
C ASP A 151 -7.17 13.70 8.07
N SER A 152 -6.85 13.34 9.30
CA SER A 152 -5.77 13.97 10.03
C SER A 152 -4.39 13.39 9.66
N TYR A 153 -4.33 12.40 8.77
CA TYR A 153 -3.16 11.67 8.28
C TYR A 153 -2.91 11.79 6.77
N VAL A 154 -3.81 12.43 6.01
CA VAL A 154 -3.63 12.67 4.57
C VAL A 154 -2.30 13.36 4.24
N CYS A 155 -1.86 14.30 5.08
CA CYS A 155 -0.54 14.95 4.95
C CYS A 155 0.62 13.98 5.08
N HIS A 156 0.50 12.97 5.95
CA HIS A 156 1.52 11.92 6.10
C HIS A 156 1.54 11.04 4.86
N ARG A 157 0.38 10.51 4.43
CA ARG A 157 0.32 9.64 3.23
C ARG A 157 0.83 10.34 1.98
N THR A 158 0.49 11.61 1.79
CA THR A 158 0.95 12.43 0.65
C THR A 158 2.47 12.61 0.67
N ALA A 159 3.06 12.95 1.82
CA ALA A 159 4.51 13.05 1.94
C ALA A 159 5.21 11.71 1.71
N GLN A 160 4.62 10.61 2.18
CA GLN A 160 5.15 9.25 1.97
C GLN A 160 5.12 8.86 0.49
N ALA A 161 4.02 9.13 -0.21
CA ALA A 161 3.91 8.92 -1.66
C ALA A 161 4.97 9.73 -2.41
N TRP A 162 5.22 10.98 -1.99
CA TRP A 162 6.25 11.84 -2.55
C TRP A 162 7.67 11.27 -2.36
N GLU A 163 8.00 10.75 -1.17
CA GLU A 163 9.28 10.09 -0.89
C GLU A 163 9.50 8.85 -1.77
N VAL A 164 8.48 7.99 -1.92
CA VAL A 164 8.57 6.82 -2.82
C VAL A 164 8.80 7.28 -4.27
N ALA A 165 8.07 8.30 -4.71
CA ALA A 165 8.20 8.85 -6.05
C ALA A 165 9.62 9.40 -6.31
N LYS A 166 10.23 10.09 -5.34
CA LYS A 166 11.63 10.56 -5.46
C LYS A 166 12.62 9.40 -5.64
N LEU A 167 12.48 8.35 -4.83
CA LEU A 167 13.36 7.17 -4.90
C LEU A 167 13.21 6.43 -6.25
N ALA A 168 11.97 6.22 -6.68
CA ALA A 168 11.66 5.60 -7.96
C ALA A 168 12.23 6.41 -9.12
N ARG A 169 11.95 7.73 -9.17
CA ARG A 169 12.44 8.62 -10.23
C ARG A 169 13.96 8.63 -10.30
N GLY A 170 14.64 8.76 -9.16
CA GLY A 170 16.10 8.75 -9.13
C GLY A 170 16.69 7.43 -9.64
N ALA A 171 16.00 6.30 -9.47
CA ALA A 171 16.40 5.01 -10.05
C ALA A 171 16.13 4.92 -11.56
N VAL A 172 14.99 5.45 -12.02
CA VAL A 172 14.66 5.56 -13.46
C VAL A 172 15.71 6.41 -14.19
N GLU A 173 16.06 7.58 -13.65
CA GLU A 173 17.07 8.49 -14.22
C GLU A 173 18.48 7.88 -14.29
N ARG A 174 18.77 6.86 -13.46
CA ARG A 174 20.03 6.08 -13.54
C ARG A 174 20.03 4.99 -14.61
N GLY A 175 18.92 4.82 -15.32
CA GLY A 175 18.78 3.77 -16.34
C GLY A 175 18.49 2.38 -15.80
N HIS A 176 18.05 2.27 -14.53
CA HIS A 176 17.73 0.98 -13.92
C HIS A 176 16.30 0.54 -14.30
N LEU A 177 16.06 -0.78 -14.29
CA LEU A 177 14.69 -1.29 -14.20
C LEU A 177 14.20 -1.00 -12.78
N VAL A 178 13.00 -0.46 -12.63
CA VAL A 178 12.43 -0.08 -11.33
C VAL A 178 11.17 -0.88 -11.07
N VAL A 179 11.06 -1.39 -9.85
CA VAL A 179 9.84 -2.00 -9.31
C VAL A 179 9.58 -1.40 -7.93
N ALA A 180 8.52 -0.60 -7.81
CA ALA A 180 8.02 -0.15 -6.51
C ALA A 180 6.74 -0.93 -6.18
N LEU A 181 6.71 -1.61 -5.05
CA LEU A 181 5.64 -2.53 -4.68
C LEU A 181 5.28 -2.43 -3.20
N GLY A 182 4.11 -2.95 -2.86
CA GLY A 182 3.67 -3.10 -1.48
C GLY A 182 2.27 -2.59 -1.24
N ASP A 183 1.96 -2.38 0.04
CA ASP A 183 0.69 -1.85 0.51
C ASP A 183 0.80 -0.33 0.60
N PHE A 184 0.26 0.35 -0.40
CA PHE A 184 0.30 1.80 -0.48
C PHE A 184 -0.88 2.47 0.22
N ASN A 185 -1.81 1.71 0.81
CA ASN A 185 -2.93 2.23 1.58
C ASN A 185 -3.66 3.40 0.87
N MET A 186 -3.77 3.30 -0.46
CA MET A 186 -4.34 4.30 -1.35
C MET A 186 -5.17 3.62 -2.42
N VAL A 187 -6.19 4.32 -2.92
CA VAL A 187 -7.01 3.85 -4.03
C VAL A 187 -6.50 4.39 -5.38
N PRO A 188 -6.79 3.73 -6.51
CA PRO A 188 -6.31 4.18 -7.80
C PRO A 188 -6.85 5.57 -8.16
N SER A 189 -6.03 6.42 -8.78
CA SER A 189 -6.40 7.81 -9.13
C SER A 189 -6.61 8.76 -7.95
N SER A 190 -6.34 8.36 -6.71
CA SER A 190 -6.18 9.28 -5.58
C SER A 190 -4.97 10.21 -5.79
N LEU A 191 -4.90 11.31 -5.04
CA LEU A 191 -3.76 12.23 -5.08
C LEU A 191 -2.42 11.51 -4.81
N ALA A 192 -2.38 10.60 -3.83
CA ALA A 192 -1.19 9.81 -3.52
C ALA A 192 -0.78 8.90 -4.70
N HIS A 193 -1.76 8.24 -5.34
CA HIS A 193 -1.51 7.42 -6.53
C HIS A 193 -0.94 8.27 -7.68
N GLY A 194 -1.56 9.42 -7.95
CA GLY A 194 -1.11 10.37 -8.97
C GLY A 194 0.30 10.91 -8.70
N ILE A 195 0.68 11.16 -7.44
CA ILE A 195 2.06 11.53 -7.09
C ILE A 195 3.04 10.44 -7.48
N VAL A 196 2.73 9.17 -7.15
CA VAL A 196 3.63 8.04 -7.47
C VAL A 196 3.78 7.86 -8.98
N THR A 197 2.69 7.91 -9.76
CA THR A 197 2.77 7.68 -11.21
C THR A 197 3.37 8.87 -11.96
N ALA A 198 2.92 10.10 -11.67
CA ALA A 198 3.37 11.29 -12.40
C ALA A 198 4.77 11.75 -11.98
N ARG A 199 5.16 11.60 -10.71
CA ARG A 199 6.48 12.05 -10.22
C ARG A 199 7.48 10.92 -10.05
N GLY A 200 7.05 9.68 -9.93
CA GLY A 200 7.95 8.54 -9.82
C GLY A 200 8.55 8.08 -11.14
N GLY A 201 7.98 8.52 -12.27
CA GLY A 201 8.35 8.02 -13.59
C GLY A 201 8.03 6.53 -13.76
N VAL A 202 7.03 6.03 -13.02
CA VAL A 202 6.59 4.62 -12.98
C VAL A 202 5.13 4.48 -13.37
N ARG A 203 4.77 3.32 -13.92
CA ARG A 203 3.39 3.00 -14.29
C ARG A 203 2.82 1.94 -13.35
N ASP A 204 1.55 2.10 -13.00
CA ASP A 204 0.76 1.10 -12.30
C ASP A 204 0.51 -0.10 -13.22
N VAL A 205 1.19 -1.22 -12.98
CA VAL A 205 1.14 -2.36 -13.91
C VAL A 205 -0.25 -2.97 -14.04
N TRP A 206 -1.12 -2.79 -13.03
CA TRP A 206 -2.52 -3.21 -13.12
C TRP A 206 -3.26 -2.38 -14.16
N ARG A 207 -3.16 -1.05 -14.07
CA ARG A 207 -3.87 -0.12 -14.98
C ARG A 207 -3.28 -0.09 -16.39
N VAL A 208 -2.05 -0.58 -16.58
CA VAL A 208 -1.52 -0.82 -17.93
C VAL A 208 -2.42 -1.83 -18.66
N LEU A 209 -2.79 -2.93 -18.00
CA LEU A 209 -3.61 -4.01 -18.60
C LEU A 209 -5.12 -3.79 -18.42
N HIS A 210 -5.54 -3.17 -17.31
CA HIS A 210 -6.93 -2.87 -16.97
C HIS A 210 -7.10 -1.35 -16.76
N PRO A 211 -7.00 -0.53 -17.83
CA PRO A 211 -7.03 0.94 -17.72
C PRO A 211 -8.32 1.49 -17.09
N ASP A 212 -9.39 0.70 -17.22
CA ASP A 212 -10.73 0.99 -16.71
C ASP A 212 -11.03 0.39 -15.33
N SER A 213 -10.06 -0.22 -14.63
CA SER A 213 -10.28 -0.78 -13.28
C SER A 213 -10.93 0.24 -12.32
N ALA A 214 -11.58 -0.24 -11.26
CA ALA A 214 -12.16 0.62 -10.22
C ALA A 214 -11.14 1.65 -9.66
N VAL A 215 -11.62 2.84 -9.29
CA VAL A 215 -10.85 3.93 -8.65
C VAL A 215 -11.14 4.05 -7.15
N GLY A 216 -11.90 3.10 -6.61
CA GLY A 216 -12.31 3.03 -5.21
C GLY A 216 -13.27 1.86 -4.99
N SER A 217 -13.80 1.75 -3.78
CA SER A 217 -14.95 0.88 -3.50
C SER A 217 -16.21 1.40 -4.23
N ALA A 218 -17.23 0.56 -4.39
CA ALA A 218 -18.47 0.97 -5.05
C ALA A 218 -19.21 2.08 -4.29
N ASP A 219 -18.92 2.25 -3.00
CA ASP A 219 -19.51 3.28 -2.14
C ASP A 219 -18.73 4.61 -2.20
N ASP A 220 -17.49 4.61 -2.70
CA ASP A 220 -16.63 5.78 -2.78
C ASP A 220 -17.18 6.80 -3.79
N GLU A 221 -17.13 8.09 -3.45
CA GLU A 221 -17.69 9.16 -4.30
C GLU A 221 -17.13 9.15 -5.73
N ALA A 222 -15.82 8.93 -5.86
CA ALA A 222 -15.14 8.87 -7.16
C ALA A 222 -15.64 7.71 -8.05
N GLU A 223 -15.89 6.53 -7.47
CA GLU A 223 -16.38 5.38 -8.24
C GLU A 223 -17.89 5.54 -8.53
N ARG A 224 -18.67 6.04 -7.57
CA ARG A 224 -20.10 6.35 -7.78
C ARG A 224 -20.31 7.37 -8.90
N ALA A 225 -19.44 8.37 -9.01
CA ALA A 225 -19.47 9.36 -10.08
C ALA A 225 -19.27 8.74 -11.48
N ARG A 226 -18.67 7.55 -11.60
CA ARG A 226 -18.51 6.84 -12.88
C ARG A 226 -19.79 6.14 -13.34
N GLY A 227 -20.82 6.04 -12.47
CA GLY A 227 -22.11 5.44 -12.80
C GLY A 227 -22.03 3.95 -13.18
N ARG A 228 -21.01 3.24 -12.69
CA ARG A 228 -20.79 1.83 -12.98
C ARG A 228 -21.66 0.93 -12.08
N PRO A 229 -22.06 -0.27 -12.55
CA PRO A 229 -22.71 -1.26 -11.70
C PRO A 229 -21.82 -1.67 -10.51
N VAL A 230 -22.44 -2.01 -9.39
CA VAL A 230 -21.72 -2.59 -8.25
C VAL A 230 -21.06 -3.90 -8.70
N PRO A 231 -19.75 -4.07 -8.53
CA PRO A 231 -19.02 -5.22 -9.06
C PRO A 231 -19.33 -6.50 -8.28
N THR A 232 -19.18 -7.64 -8.96
CA THR A 232 -19.21 -8.96 -8.32
C THR A 232 -17.83 -9.30 -7.75
N ALA A 233 -17.76 -10.31 -6.89
CA ALA A 233 -16.53 -10.80 -6.26
C ALA A 233 -15.48 -11.20 -7.31
N GLU A 234 -15.88 -11.95 -8.35
CA GLU A 234 -14.98 -12.32 -9.45
C GLU A 234 -14.53 -11.12 -10.27
N PHE A 235 -15.45 -10.23 -10.66
CA PHE A 235 -15.10 -9.03 -11.39
C PHE A 235 -14.12 -8.14 -10.61
N ASN A 236 -14.29 -8.06 -9.29
CA ASN A 236 -13.39 -7.32 -8.42
C ASN A 236 -11.96 -7.86 -8.43
N VAL A 237 -11.80 -9.19 -8.34
CA VAL A 237 -10.48 -9.83 -8.32
C VAL A 237 -9.83 -9.82 -9.71
N VAL A 238 -10.61 -10.06 -10.77
CA VAL A 238 -10.10 -10.23 -12.14
C VAL A 238 -9.87 -8.91 -12.84
N GLU A 239 -10.80 -7.95 -12.75
CA GLU A 239 -10.73 -6.68 -13.49
C GLU A 239 -10.31 -5.51 -12.62
N ASN A 240 -10.86 -5.39 -11.41
CA ASN A 240 -10.56 -4.25 -10.52
C ASN A 240 -9.27 -4.42 -9.71
N GLY A 241 -8.73 -5.64 -9.62
CA GLY A 241 -7.52 -5.95 -8.86
C GLY A 241 -7.69 -5.78 -7.35
N VAL A 242 -8.87 -6.09 -6.84
CA VAL A 242 -9.19 -5.95 -5.42
C VAL A 242 -8.30 -6.88 -4.58
N THR A 243 -7.58 -6.29 -3.64
CA THR A 243 -6.66 -7.00 -2.74
C THR A 243 -7.14 -7.00 -1.29
N SER A 244 -8.02 -6.07 -0.92
CA SER A 244 -8.56 -5.97 0.44
C SER A 244 -10.08 -5.79 0.41
N ASN A 245 -10.72 -6.04 1.56
CA ASN A 245 -12.15 -5.84 1.78
C ASN A 245 -13.12 -6.69 0.90
N SER A 246 -12.61 -7.56 0.04
CA SER A 246 -13.44 -8.47 -0.76
C SER A 246 -14.20 -9.48 0.09
N VAL A 247 -15.41 -9.83 -0.35
CA VAL A 247 -16.19 -10.97 0.18
C VAL A 247 -15.49 -12.32 0.08
N TYR A 248 -14.47 -12.50 -0.77
CA TYR A 248 -13.64 -13.71 -0.74
C TYR A 248 -12.73 -13.79 0.48
N ASN A 249 -12.40 -12.65 1.09
CA ASN A 249 -11.49 -12.62 2.22
C ASN A 249 -12.22 -12.93 3.53
N THR A 250 -11.89 -14.08 4.12
CA THR A 250 -12.54 -14.59 5.34
C THR A 250 -12.36 -13.69 6.57
N TRP A 251 -11.38 -12.79 6.58
CA TRP A 251 -11.18 -11.84 7.68
C TRP A 251 -12.23 -10.73 7.70
N ARG A 252 -12.93 -10.52 6.58
CA ARG A 252 -14.00 -9.54 6.42
C ARG A 252 -15.40 -10.13 6.60
N TRP A 253 -15.48 -11.44 6.75
CA TRP A 253 -16.73 -12.14 7.02
C TRP A 253 -17.34 -11.78 8.38
N SER A 254 -18.64 -12.02 8.51
CA SER A 254 -19.33 -11.88 9.79
C SER A 254 -18.78 -12.87 10.83
N LYS A 255 -19.05 -12.60 12.12
CA LYS A 255 -18.64 -13.52 13.20
C LYS A 255 -19.22 -14.92 12.98
N ASP A 256 -20.45 -15.03 12.49
CA ASP A 256 -21.12 -16.32 12.27
C ASP A 256 -20.57 -17.07 11.05
N GLN A 257 -20.22 -16.36 9.99
CA GLN A 257 -19.48 -16.96 8.86
C GLN A 257 -18.10 -17.46 9.30
N ARG A 258 -17.35 -16.69 10.11
CA ARG A 258 -16.04 -17.13 10.62
C ARG A 258 -16.13 -18.34 11.56
N LYS A 259 -17.24 -18.54 12.26
CA LYS A 259 -17.49 -19.77 13.05
C LYS A 259 -17.55 -21.02 12.17
N LYS A 260 -17.77 -20.89 10.86
CA LYS A 260 -17.75 -22.02 9.90
C LYS A 260 -16.33 -22.39 9.45
N LEU A 261 -15.29 -21.65 9.86
CA LEU A 261 -13.89 -21.95 9.54
C LEU A 261 -13.28 -22.97 10.51
N GLY A 262 -12.27 -23.71 10.04
CA GLY A 262 -11.50 -24.68 10.80
C GLY A 262 -11.63 -26.10 10.27
N SER A 263 -10.76 -26.98 10.79
CA SER A 263 -10.67 -28.39 10.38
C SER A 263 -12.00 -29.13 10.56
N GLY A 264 -12.42 -29.89 9.54
CA GLY A 264 -13.62 -30.72 9.57
C GLY A 264 -14.95 -29.98 9.37
N LYS A 265 -14.92 -28.68 9.05
CA LYS A 265 -16.12 -27.91 8.71
C LYS A 265 -16.28 -27.81 7.19
N GLU A 266 -17.54 -27.78 6.74
CA GLU A 266 -17.84 -27.58 5.32
C GLU A 266 -17.28 -26.24 4.85
N GLY A 267 -16.57 -26.27 3.72
CA GLY A 267 -16.03 -25.08 3.09
C GLY A 267 -17.17 -24.17 2.63
N VAL A 268 -17.20 -22.93 3.10
CA VAL A 268 -18.17 -21.93 2.61
C VAL A 268 -17.69 -21.45 1.25
N GLU A 269 -18.31 -21.87 0.16
CA GLU A 269 -18.00 -21.34 -1.17
C GLU A 269 -18.73 -20.00 -1.38
N ILE A 270 -18.04 -19.01 -1.97
CA ILE A 270 -18.64 -17.73 -2.35
C ILE A 270 -18.84 -17.78 -3.85
N ALA A 271 -20.08 -17.60 -4.30
CA ALA A 271 -20.38 -17.65 -5.73
C ALA A 271 -19.69 -16.48 -6.46
N PRO A 272 -19.11 -16.69 -7.66
CA PRO A 272 -18.40 -15.66 -8.41
C PRO A 272 -19.19 -14.37 -8.68
N ASP A 273 -20.52 -14.50 -8.80
CA ASP A 273 -21.47 -13.42 -9.05
C ASP A 273 -21.97 -12.72 -7.76
N THR A 274 -21.46 -13.11 -6.59
CA THR A 274 -21.77 -12.44 -5.32
C THR A 274 -21.39 -10.97 -5.39
N VAL A 275 -22.30 -10.07 -5.03
CA VAL A 275 -22.05 -8.62 -5.02
C VAL A 275 -20.98 -8.27 -3.96
N ASP A 276 -19.98 -7.47 -4.35
CA ASP A 276 -18.82 -7.15 -3.53
C ASP A 276 -18.55 -5.62 -3.51
N PRO A 277 -19.41 -4.83 -2.84
CA PRO A 277 -19.36 -3.37 -2.94
C PRO A 277 -18.14 -2.76 -2.22
N ARG A 278 -17.57 -3.47 -1.25
CA ARG A 278 -16.50 -2.97 -0.38
C ARG A 278 -15.10 -3.32 -0.86
N GLY A 279 -14.97 -4.12 -1.90
CA GLY A 279 -13.66 -4.51 -2.45
C GLY A 279 -12.81 -3.28 -2.81
N GLN A 280 -11.55 -3.27 -2.38
CA GLN A 280 -10.61 -2.18 -2.64
C GLN A 280 -9.25 -2.72 -3.08
N ARG A 281 -8.59 -1.98 -3.98
CA ARG A 281 -7.21 -2.21 -4.38
C ARG A 281 -6.30 -1.27 -3.61
N LEU A 282 -5.52 -1.82 -2.68
CA LEU A 282 -4.59 -1.08 -1.82
C LEU A 282 -3.13 -1.48 -2.04
N ASP A 283 -2.91 -2.66 -2.63
CA ASP A 283 -1.59 -3.21 -2.92
C ASP A 283 -1.26 -2.99 -4.40
N TYR A 284 -0.01 -2.60 -4.67
CA TYR A 284 0.42 -2.20 -6.00
C TYR A 284 1.76 -2.81 -6.38
N ILE A 285 1.95 -2.97 -7.69
CA ILE A 285 3.25 -3.07 -8.35
C ILE A 285 3.30 -1.93 -9.36
N PHE A 286 4.23 -1.01 -9.18
CA PHE A 286 4.61 0.01 -10.14
C PHE A 286 5.91 -0.40 -10.81
N ALA A 287 6.03 -0.17 -12.11
CA ALA A 287 7.24 -0.49 -12.85
C ALA A 287 7.64 0.60 -13.84
N ALA A 288 8.93 0.67 -14.13
CA ALA A 288 9.51 1.49 -15.19
C ALA A 288 10.79 0.87 -15.73
N ASP A 289 11.03 1.03 -17.03
CA ASP A 289 12.32 0.73 -17.65
C ASP A 289 13.05 2.05 -17.92
N GLY A 290 13.95 2.45 -17.00
CA GLY A 290 14.77 3.63 -17.22
C GLY A 290 15.87 3.41 -18.27
N GLY A 291 16.15 2.16 -18.63
CA GLY A 291 17.24 1.84 -19.53
C GLY A 291 16.85 2.09 -20.98
N GLU A 292 17.40 3.14 -21.61
CA GLU A 292 17.44 3.23 -23.06
C GLU A 292 18.43 2.19 -23.61
N ARG A 293 17.92 1.02 -23.98
CA ARG A 293 18.71 -0.09 -24.53
C ARG A 293 18.37 -0.29 -25.98
N GLU A 294 19.38 -0.36 -26.84
CA GLU A 294 19.19 -0.70 -28.26
C GLU A 294 18.56 -2.09 -28.45
N GLU A 295 18.88 -3.02 -27.55
CA GLU A 295 18.46 -4.43 -27.63
C GLU A 295 16.95 -4.63 -27.44
N GLY A 296 16.26 -3.72 -26.74
CA GLY A 296 14.85 -3.91 -26.39
C GLY A 296 14.43 -3.21 -25.10
N THR A 297 13.17 -3.37 -24.71
CA THR A 297 12.60 -2.75 -23.51
C THR A 297 11.76 -3.74 -22.71
N TRP A 298 11.65 -3.49 -21.40
CA TRP A 298 10.73 -4.20 -20.54
C TRP A 298 9.29 -3.71 -20.73
N THR A 299 8.36 -4.66 -20.73
CA THR A 299 6.92 -4.43 -20.88
C THR A 299 6.14 -5.22 -19.85
N VAL A 300 4.91 -4.79 -19.54
CA VAL A 300 4.02 -5.55 -18.67
C VAL A 300 3.40 -6.69 -19.48
N LYS A 301 3.65 -7.94 -19.09
CA LYS A 301 3.11 -9.13 -19.76
C LYS A 301 1.79 -9.59 -19.15
N SER A 302 1.72 -9.63 -17.83
CA SER A 302 0.53 -10.09 -17.10
C SER A 302 0.48 -9.51 -15.69
N VAL A 303 -0.72 -9.38 -15.15
CA VAL A 303 -1.00 -9.02 -13.77
C VAL A 303 -2.17 -9.86 -13.26
N ARG A 304 -2.17 -10.22 -11.98
CA ARG A 304 -3.29 -10.92 -11.32
C ARG A 304 -3.28 -10.69 -9.81
N VAL A 305 -4.45 -10.85 -9.20
CA VAL A 305 -4.56 -11.06 -7.75
C VAL A 305 -4.29 -12.54 -7.47
N GLY A 306 -3.39 -12.81 -6.52
CA GLY A 306 -3.02 -14.17 -6.10
C GLY A 306 -3.31 -14.44 -4.63
N MET A 307 -2.96 -15.64 -4.16
CA MET A 307 -3.17 -16.09 -2.78
C MET A 307 -4.60 -15.88 -2.27
N THR A 308 -5.58 -16.07 -3.16
CA THR A 308 -7.01 -16.02 -2.83
C THR A 308 -7.49 -17.30 -2.16
N GLU A 309 -6.68 -18.36 -2.24
CA GLU A 309 -6.94 -19.65 -1.64
C GLU A 309 -6.90 -19.60 -0.11
N ARG A 310 -7.61 -20.54 0.49
CA ARG A 310 -7.67 -20.68 1.94
C ARG A 310 -6.55 -21.56 2.45
N HIS A 311 -6.12 -21.29 3.67
CA HIS A 311 -5.25 -22.19 4.41
C HIS A 311 -5.89 -23.59 4.47
N PRO A 312 -5.20 -24.65 4.04
CA PRO A 312 -5.80 -25.99 3.83
C PRO A 312 -6.41 -26.59 5.10
N VAL A 313 -5.80 -26.35 6.27
CA VAL A 313 -6.29 -26.83 7.56
C VAL A 313 -7.23 -25.83 8.26
N LEU A 314 -6.90 -24.53 8.24
CA LEU A 314 -7.65 -23.52 9.01
C LEU A 314 -8.88 -22.99 8.27
N GLY A 315 -8.95 -23.14 6.95
CA GLY A 315 -10.01 -22.63 6.10
C GLY A 315 -10.06 -21.09 5.98
N CYS A 316 -9.22 -20.35 6.69
CA CYS A 316 -9.14 -18.89 6.58
C CYS A 316 -8.18 -18.45 5.47
N SER A 317 -8.36 -17.22 4.98
CA SER A 317 -7.45 -16.53 4.08
C SER A 317 -6.08 -16.37 4.73
N LEU A 318 -5.02 -16.46 3.93
CA LEU A 318 -3.64 -16.40 4.44
C LEU A 318 -3.28 -15.04 5.05
N SER A 319 -3.90 -13.97 4.57
CA SER A 319 -3.81 -12.62 5.11
C SER A 319 -5.17 -11.91 4.94
N ASP A 320 -5.36 -10.77 5.59
CA ASP A 320 -6.50 -9.90 5.30
C ASP A 320 -6.34 -9.09 4.01
N HIS A 321 -5.19 -9.28 3.33
CA HIS A 321 -4.93 -8.89 1.95
C HIS A 321 -4.70 -10.12 1.06
N PHE A 322 -4.96 -9.99 -0.23
CA PHE A 322 -4.53 -10.90 -1.29
C PHE A 322 -3.23 -10.39 -1.93
N SER A 323 -2.46 -11.27 -2.57
CA SER A 323 -1.22 -10.85 -3.24
C SER A 323 -1.54 -10.13 -4.55
N VAL A 324 -0.62 -9.26 -4.98
CA VAL A 324 -0.55 -8.81 -6.37
C VAL A 324 0.66 -9.47 -7.02
N GLU A 325 0.44 -10.05 -8.19
CA GLU A 325 1.44 -10.77 -8.96
C GLU A 325 1.52 -10.21 -10.37
N ALA A 326 2.74 -9.95 -10.85
CA ALA A 326 2.97 -9.40 -12.18
C ALA A 326 4.17 -10.06 -12.85
N THR A 327 4.13 -10.14 -14.18
CA THR A 327 5.27 -10.56 -14.99
C THR A 327 5.67 -9.43 -15.90
N LEU A 328 6.93 -9.00 -15.81
CA LEU A 328 7.55 -8.12 -16.81
C LEU A 328 8.26 -8.98 -17.85
N ALA A 329 8.11 -8.66 -19.13
CA ALA A 329 8.78 -9.36 -20.22
C ALA A 329 9.67 -8.41 -21.01
N PHE A 330 10.89 -8.87 -21.32
CA PHE A 330 11.82 -8.14 -22.17
C PHE A 330 11.46 -8.37 -23.64
N ARG A 331 11.17 -7.30 -24.36
CA ARG A 331 10.87 -7.34 -25.79
C ARG A 331 12.03 -6.80 -26.59
N ARG A 332 12.49 -7.58 -27.56
CA ARG A 332 13.56 -7.17 -28.45
C ARG A 332 13.07 -6.12 -29.45
N SER A 333 13.95 -5.21 -29.82
CA SER A 333 13.65 -4.17 -30.82
C SER A 333 13.25 -4.73 -32.19
N GLU A 334 13.77 -5.91 -32.56
CA GLU A 334 13.44 -6.62 -33.81
C GLU A 334 11.97 -7.07 -33.87
N ASP A 335 11.36 -7.40 -32.74
CA ASP A 335 9.96 -7.85 -32.68
C ASP A 335 8.97 -6.69 -32.91
N ARG A 336 9.37 -5.44 -32.62
CA ARG A 336 8.53 -4.24 -32.85
C ARG A 336 8.26 -3.97 -34.33
N GLY A 337 9.17 -4.37 -35.23
CA GLY A 337 9.01 -4.17 -36.68
C GLY A 337 7.94 -5.07 -37.31
N ASN A 338 7.62 -6.20 -36.67
CA ASN A 338 6.73 -7.23 -37.23
C ASN A 338 5.26 -7.06 -36.78
N ASP A 339 5.01 -6.35 -35.68
CA ASP A 339 3.67 -6.06 -35.16
C ASP A 339 2.91 -5.02 -36.00
N GLY A 340 3.62 -4.21 -36.79
CA GLY A 340 3.02 -3.25 -37.73
C GLY A 340 2.24 -3.90 -38.89
N GLU A 341 2.59 -5.13 -39.28
CA GLU A 341 1.95 -5.87 -40.39
C GLU A 341 0.85 -6.84 -39.92
N LYS A 342 0.78 -7.18 -38.62
CA LYS A 342 -0.16 -8.17 -38.07
C LYS A 342 -1.29 -7.56 -37.24
N LYS A 343 -1.85 -6.41 -37.65
CA LYS A 343 -3.07 -5.82 -37.05
C LYS A 343 -4.37 -6.62 -37.31
N GLY A 344 -4.29 -7.84 -37.84
CA GLY A 344 -5.44 -8.73 -38.03
C GLY A 344 -5.21 -10.07 -37.33
N ALA A 345 -6.02 -10.36 -36.31
CA ALA A 345 -6.08 -11.62 -35.57
C ALA A 345 -4.94 -11.93 -34.59
N ALA A 346 -4.90 -11.21 -33.46
CA ALA A 346 -4.29 -11.71 -32.24
C ALA A 346 -5.36 -11.81 -31.14
N THR A 347 -5.97 -12.98 -31.00
CA THR A 347 -6.76 -13.35 -29.81
C THR A 347 -5.79 -13.66 -28.67
N VAL A 348 -5.80 -12.83 -27.63
CA VAL A 348 -5.14 -13.16 -26.36
C VAL A 348 -5.86 -14.38 -25.78
N SER A 349 -5.13 -15.49 -25.67
CA SER A 349 -5.54 -16.61 -24.83
C SER A 349 -5.38 -16.17 -23.37
N THR A 350 -6.49 -15.88 -22.70
CA THR A 350 -6.56 -15.92 -21.24
C THR A 350 -6.34 -17.36 -20.83
N ALA A 351 -5.09 -17.75 -20.65
CA ALA A 351 -4.71 -19.07 -20.17
C ALA A 351 -5.05 -19.20 -18.67
N SER A 352 -6.34 -19.20 -18.35
CA SER A 352 -6.91 -19.57 -17.05
C SER A 352 -7.98 -20.66 -17.15
N ASP A 353 -8.38 -21.07 -18.36
CA ASP A 353 -9.68 -21.71 -18.54
C ASP A 353 -9.68 -23.26 -18.55
N ASP A 354 -8.54 -23.92 -18.77
CA ASP A 354 -8.53 -25.38 -19.01
C ASP A 354 -8.11 -26.24 -17.81
N HIS A 355 -7.40 -25.69 -16.83
CA HIS A 355 -6.96 -26.50 -15.67
C HIS A 355 -8.00 -26.52 -14.53
N TYR A 356 -8.88 -25.51 -14.44
CA TYR A 356 -9.86 -25.42 -13.34
C TYR A 356 -11.18 -26.15 -13.64
N ARG A 357 -11.59 -26.28 -14.92
CA ARG A 357 -12.86 -26.92 -15.30
C ARG A 357 -12.90 -28.45 -15.11
N ARG A 358 -11.77 -29.11 -14.91
CA ARG A 358 -11.73 -30.59 -14.87
C ARG A 358 -12.01 -31.21 -13.51
N ALA A 359 -12.12 -30.41 -12.44
CA ALA A 359 -12.38 -30.91 -11.09
C ALA A 359 -13.86 -30.82 -10.64
N VAL A 360 -14.75 -30.19 -11.40
CA VAL A 360 -16.15 -29.91 -10.95
C VAL A 360 -17.19 -30.57 -11.87
N ARG A 361 -17.01 -31.86 -12.18
CA ARG A 361 -18.07 -32.68 -12.81
C ARG A 361 -18.20 -34.03 -12.13
N LYS A 362 -18.93 -34.02 -11.01
CA LYS A 362 -19.65 -35.10 -10.29
C LYS A 362 -19.80 -34.57 -8.86
N GLU A 363 -20.96 -34.39 -8.24
CA GLU A 363 -22.26 -35.03 -8.34
C GLU A 363 -23.37 -34.04 -7.93
N ASP A 364 -24.59 -34.48 -8.15
CA ASP A 364 -25.86 -33.75 -8.17
C ASP A 364 -26.44 -33.43 -6.78
N SER A 365 -27.37 -32.46 -6.82
CA SER A 365 -28.58 -32.30 -5.99
C SER A 365 -28.58 -31.31 -4.82
N SER A 366 -29.33 -30.23 -5.08
CA SER A 366 -30.27 -29.49 -4.22
C SER A 366 -29.90 -29.17 -2.77
N LEU A 367 -29.88 -27.87 -2.45
CA LEU A 367 -30.71 -27.24 -1.40
C LEU A 367 -30.45 -25.72 -1.39
N THR A 368 -31.38 -24.95 -1.95
CA THR A 368 -31.42 -23.49 -1.83
C THR A 368 -31.93 -23.10 -0.45
N ILE A 369 -31.11 -22.39 0.34
CA ILE A 369 -31.57 -21.65 1.53
C ILE A 369 -31.49 -20.17 1.21
N ARG A 370 -32.65 -19.61 0.82
CA ARG A 370 -32.92 -18.16 0.90
C ARG A 370 -33.24 -17.86 2.35
N ASP A 371 -32.52 -16.93 2.96
CA ASP A 371 -32.89 -16.39 4.26
C ASP A 371 -33.57 -15.04 4.08
N GLN A 372 -34.76 -14.92 4.66
CA GLN A 372 -35.69 -13.81 4.50
C GLN A 372 -35.51 -12.84 5.68
N HIS A 373 -34.50 -11.97 5.67
CA HIS A 373 -34.44 -10.89 6.66
C HIS A 373 -33.64 -9.64 6.24
N ASP A 374 -33.48 -9.39 4.93
CA ASP A 374 -32.93 -8.13 4.37
C ASP A 374 -33.93 -7.35 3.47
N ASP A 375 -35.21 -7.73 3.46
CA ASP A 375 -36.25 -7.14 2.60
C ASP A 375 -36.95 -5.90 3.20
N GLN A 376 -36.20 -4.90 3.70
CA GLN A 376 -36.77 -3.57 4.01
C GLN A 376 -35.95 -2.36 3.53
N ALA A 377 -35.12 -2.53 2.48
CA ALA A 377 -34.59 -1.39 1.71
C ALA A 377 -34.63 -1.58 0.19
N LEU A 378 -35.31 -2.63 -0.31
CA LEU A 378 -35.42 -2.96 -1.74
C LEU A 378 -36.87 -2.87 -2.22
N GLN A 379 -37.49 -1.72 -2.06
CA GLN A 379 -38.72 -1.38 -2.79
C GLN A 379 -38.64 0.06 -3.26
N ASN A 380 -38.07 0.24 -4.46
CA ASN A 380 -38.55 1.10 -5.56
C ASN A 380 -37.39 1.41 -6.51
N GLY A 381 -37.37 0.76 -7.67
CA GLY A 381 -36.48 1.13 -8.77
C GLY A 381 -36.04 -0.06 -9.61
N VAL A 382 -36.44 -0.05 -10.88
CA VAL A 382 -36.17 -1.09 -11.89
C VAL A 382 -34.66 -1.24 -12.11
N TYR A 383 -34.07 -2.37 -11.70
CA TYR A 383 -32.73 -2.75 -12.14
C TYR A 383 -32.82 -3.58 -13.41
N LEU A 384 -32.32 -3.01 -14.51
CA LEU A 384 -32.02 -3.75 -15.72
C LEU A 384 -30.94 -4.81 -15.39
N ARG A 385 -31.12 -6.03 -15.91
CA ARG A 385 -30.12 -7.11 -15.84
C ARG A 385 -28.75 -6.56 -16.22
N SER A 386 -27.76 -6.71 -15.33
CA SER A 386 -26.36 -6.48 -15.67
C SER A 386 -25.99 -7.28 -16.91
N PRO A 387 -25.30 -6.68 -17.90
CA PRO A 387 -24.75 -7.43 -19.01
C PRO A 387 -23.74 -8.46 -18.48
N THR A 388 -23.81 -9.69 -18.99
CA THR A 388 -22.82 -10.74 -18.74
C THR A 388 -21.42 -10.25 -19.12
N GLY A 389 -20.40 -10.56 -18.31
CA GLY A 389 -19.02 -10.04 -18.46
C GLY A 389 -18.37 -10.24 -19.83
N SER A 390 -18.92 -11.10 -20.68
CA SER A 390 -18.49 -11.30 -22.07
C SER A 390 -18.61 -10.05 -22.96
N GLU A 391 -19.57 -9.16 -22.72
CA GLU A 391 -19.79 -7.97 -23.58
C GLU A 391 -18.78 -6.85 -23.33
N PHE A 392 -18.19 -6.76 -22.12
CA PHE A 392 -17.14 -5.79 -21.79
C PHE A 392 -15.74 -6.21 -22.24
N HIS A 393 -15.46 -7.52 -22.35
CA HIS A 393 -14.13 -8.04 -22.71
C HIS A 393 -13.65 -7.65 -24.11
N VAL A 394 -14.54 -7.41 -25.07
CA VAL A 394 -14.16 -7.22 -26.49
C VAL A 394 -13.69 -5.79 -26.79
N ALA A 395 -14.28 -4.77 -26.15
CA ALA A 395 -13.93 -3.37 -26.42
C ALA A 395 -12.64 -2.91 -25.69
N ASN A 396 -12.38 -3.43 -24.49
CA ASN A 396 -11.26 -2.98 -23.64
C ASN A 396 -9.94 -3.71 -23.89
N SER A 397 -9.96 -4.88 -24.54
CA SER A 397 -8.74 -5.66 -24.82
C SER A 397 -7.76 -4.94 -25.76
N SER A 398 -8.26 -4.13 -26.70
CA SER A 398 -7.40 -3.41 -27.66
C SER A 398 -6.54 -2.33 -27.00
N LYS A 399 -7.11 -1.50 -26.12
CA LYS A 399 -6.37 -0.44 -25.40
C LYS A 399 -5.41 -0.98 -24.36
N GLY A 400 -5.81 -2.01 -23.60
CA GLY A 400 -4.92 -2.66 -22.63
C GLY A 400 -3.73 -3.33 -23.32
N LEU A 401 -3.96 -3.94 -24.49
CA LEU A 401 -2.90 -4.48 -25.31
C LEU A 401 -1.95 -3.38 -25.77
N ASP A 402 -2.43 -2.33 -26.45
CA ASP A 402 -1.56 -1.23 -26.93
C ASP A 402 -0.72 -0.62 -25.80
N ASN A 403 -1.31 -0.41 -24.61
CA ASN A 403 -0.62 0.08 -23.42
C ASN A 403 0.47 -0.89 -22.90
N ALA A 404 0.22 -2.20 -22.97
CA ALA A 404 1.18 -3.23 -22.60
C ALA A 404 2.36 -3.28 -23.58
N LEU A 405 2.09 -3.10 -24.89
CA LEU A 405 3.10 -3.16 -25.96
C LEU A 405 3.94 -1.87 -26.04
N GLY A 406 3.39 -0.72 -25.63
CA GLY A 406 4.01 0.60 -25.73
C GLY A 406 5.27 0.82 -24.86
N GLY A 407 5.58 -0.10 -23.94
CA GLY A 407 6.65 0.10 -22.97
C GLY A 407 6.29 1.15 -21.92
N PHE A 408 7.31 1.68 -21.22
CA PHE A 408 7.13 2.65 -20.14
C PHE A 408 7.35 4.12 -20.57
N HIS A 409 7.49 4.38 -21.88
CA HIS A 409 7.92 5.68 -22.40
C HIS A 409 6.81 6.75 -22.49
N ASP A 410 5.53 6.36 -22.47
CA ASP A 410 4.41 7.29 -22.39
C ASP A 410 4.14 7.61 -20.91
N TYR A 411 4.82 8.64 -20.39
CA TYR A 411 4.61 9.14 -19.03
C TYR A 411 3.18 9.69 -18.90
N GLU A 412 2.49 9.31 -17.81
CA GLU A 412 1.26 10.00 -17.40
C GLU A 412 1.62 11.48 -17.18
N SER A 413 0.77 12.38 -17.68
CA SER A 413 0.99 13.84 -17.65
C SER A 413 1.44 14.30 -16.26
N ASP A 414 2.36 15.27 -16.21
CA ASP A 414 2.75 15.95 -14.97
C ASP A 414 1.54 16.24 -14.07
N LEU A 415 1.74 16.19 -12.74
CA LEU A 415 0.73 16.57 -11.77
C LEU A 415 0.14 17.95 -12.15
N PRO A 416 -1.19 18.11 -12.18
CA PRO A 416 -1.79 19.40 -12.50
C PRO A 416 -1.40 20.43 -11.44
N LEU A 417 -1.28 21.71 -11.83
CA LEU A 417 -0.93 22.80 -10.90
C LEU A 417 -1.86 22.87 -9.68
N SER A 418 -3.15 22.53 -9.87
CA SER A 418 -4.13 22.45 -8.79
C SER A 418 -3.81 21.39 -7.74
N ALA A 419 -3.16 20.28 -8.11
CA ALA A 419 -2.75 19.26 -7.15
C ALA A 419 -1.64 19.79 -6.22
N TYR A 420 -0.70 20.57 -6.76
CA TYR A 420 0.31 21.24 -5.92
C TYR A 420 -0.35 22.25 -4.96
N ASP A 421 -1.35 23.00 -5.41
CA ASP A 421 -2.11 23.91 -4.55
C ASP A 421 -2.86 23.17 -3.42
N GLU A 422 -3.46 22.03 -3.73
CA GLU A 422 -4.10 21.15 -2.75
C GLU A 422 -3.11 20.65 -1.70
N ILE A 423 -1.92 20.20 -2.14
CA ILE A 423 -0.87 19.73 -1.24
C ILE A 423 -0.38 20.85 -0.32
N LEU A 424 -0.15 22.05 -0.86
CA LEU A 424 0.28 23.21 -0.07
C LEU A 424 -0.78 23.62 0.96
N ALA A 425 -2.05 23.68 0.56
CA ALA A 425 -3.15 23.98 1.47
C ALA A 425 -3.24 22.95 2.62
N MET A 426 -3.07 21.67 2.30
CA MET A 426 -3.02 20.59 3.28
C MET A 426 -1.84 20.74 4.25
N ILE A 427 -0.63 21.05 3.75
CA ILE A 427 0.55 21.32 4.58
C ILE A 427 0.29 22.49 5.52
N HIS A 428 -0.22 23.62 5.03
CA HIS A 428 -0.49 24.81 5.84
C HIS A 428 -1.52 24.55 6.93
N LYS A 429 -2.60 23.83 6.61
CA LYS A 429 -3.62 23.40 7.59
C LYS A 429 -2.98 22.54 8.68
N TYR A 430 -2.14 21.58 8.30
CA TYR A 430 -1.46 20.68 9.24
C TYR A 430 -0.47 21.43 10.14
N VAL A 431 0.38 22.29 9.56
CA VAL A 431 1.36 23.14 10.30
C VAL A 431 0.66 24.04 11.33
N SER A 432 -0.46 24.66 10.96
CA SER A 432 -1.25 25.51 11.86
C SER A 432 -1.75 24.73 13.09
N ARG A 433 -2.22 23.50 12.85
CA ARG A 433 -2.64 22.60 13.92
C ARG A 433 -1.47 22.22 14.83
N GLU A 434 -0.33 21.81 14.28
CA GLU A 434 0.82 21.37 15.07
C GLU A 434 1.44 22.50 15.90
N LYS A 435 1.52 23.72 15.36
CA LYS A 435 1.94 24.89 16.15
C LYS A 435 1.02 25.15 17.35
N THR A 436 -0.29 24.98 17.14
CA THR A 436 -1.29 25.11 18.21
C THR A 436 -1.12 23.99 19.26
N GLN A 437 -0.96 22.74 18.83
CA GLN A 437 -0.70 21.60 19.72
C GLN A 437 0.58 21.78 20.53
N ARG A 438 1.68 22.21 19.90
CA ARG A 438 2.95 22.53 20.58
C ARG A 438 2.76 23.53 21.70
N LYS A 439 2.03 24.62 21.44
CA LYS A 439 1.76 25.67 22.43
C LYS A 439 0.95 25.13 23.61
N TRP A 440 -0.14 24.41 23.34
CA TRP A 440 -1.01 23.88 24.41
C TRP A 440 -0.32 22.78 25.24
N ARG A 441 0.47 21.91 24.62
CA ARG A 441 1.27 20.90 25.34
C ARG A 441 2.36 21.53 26.19
N GLY A 442 3.05 22.54 25.68
CA GLY A 442 4.02 23.31 26.46
C GLY A 442 3.37 24.03 27.65
N LEU A 443 2.19 24.63 27.44
CA LEU A 443 1.43 25.26 28.53
C LEU A 443 0.96 24.24 29.57
N HIS A 444 0.54 23.05 29.14
CA HIS A 444 0.15 21.95 30.04
C HIS A 444 1.31 21.52 30.94
N PHE A 445 2.52 21.38 30.38
CA PHE A 445 3.73 21.12 31.17
C PHE A 445 3.95 22.21 32.23
N LEU A 446 3.98 23.48 31.81
CA LEU A 446 4.22 24.61 32.72
C LEU A 446 3.15 24.72 33.81
N ALA A 447 1.88 24.49 33.47
CA ALA A 447 0.78 24.48 34.43
C ALA A 447 0.98 23.43 35.52
N TRP A 448 1.40 22.21 35.16
CA TRP A 448 1.66 21.15 36.15
C TRP A 448 2.90 21.39 36.99
N VAL A 449 3.93 22.08 36.46
CA VAL A 449 5.06 22.56 37.28
C VAL A 449 4.57 23.52 38.36
N VAL A 450 3.68 24.46 38.00
CA VAL A 450 3.10 25.41 38.97
C VAL A 450 2.23 24.67 40.00
N VAL A 451 1.38 23.73 39.58
CA VAL A 451 0.56 22.92 40.49
C VAL A 451 1.42 22.10 41.46
N LEU A 452 2.52 21.51 40.99
CA LEU A 452 3.46 20.79 41.85
C LEU A 452 4.04 21.71 42.92
N ILE A 453 4.55 22.90 42.53
CA ILE A 453 5.11 23.86 43.48
C ILE A 453 4.04 24.29 44.50
N ALA A 454 2.82 24.56 44.05
CA ALA A 454 1.70 24.91 44.93
C ALA A 454 1.36 23.77 45.91
N CYS A 455 1.31 22.52 45.46
CA CYS A 455 1.10 21.36 46.31
C CYS A 455 2.25 21.17 47.32
N LEU A 456 3.51 21.33 46.90
CA LEU A 456 4.68 21.25 47.77
C LEU A 456 4.63 22.29 48.89
N VAL A 457 4.18 23.51 48.59
CA VAL A 457 3.95 24.55 49.61
C VAL A 457 2.76 24.18 50.50
N ALA A 458 1.64 23.75 49.92
CA ALA A 458 0.42 23.41 50.66
C ALA A 458 0.62 22.28 51.69
N VAL A 459 1.50 21.31 51.40
CA VAL A 459 1.81 20.19 52.31
C VAL A 459 2.26 20.68 53.69
N TRP A 460 2.92 21.84 53.80
CA TRP A 460 3.35 22.41 55.08
C TRP A 460 2.19 22.88 55.97
N PHE A 461 1.01 23.12 55.39
CA PHE A 461 -0.14 23.72 56.07
C PHE A 461 -1.29 22.73 56.29
N VAL A 462 -1.14 21.48 55.86
CA VAL A 462 -2.20 20.48 55.92
C VAL A 462 -2.12 19.69 57.24
N PRO A 463 -3.21 19.62 58.02
CA PRO A 463 -3.20 18.98 59.35
C PRO A 463 -3.27 17.46 59.30
N HIS A 464 -3.64 16.86 58.15
CA HIS A 464 -3.84 15.44 58.01
C HIS A 464 -2.91 14.81 56.97
N ASN A 465 -2.14 13.81 57.38
CA ASN A 465 -1.15 13.13 56.53
C ASN A 465 -1.75 12.56 55.23
N PHE A 466 -3.00 12.07 55.26
CA PHE A 466 -3.64 11.52 54.07
C PHE A 466 -3.90 12.59 53.00
N VAL A 467 -4.18 13.85 53.39
CA VAL A 467 -4.39 14.96 52.46
C VAL A 467 -3.06 15.36 51.82
N ALA A 468 -1.98 15.41 52.59
CA ALA A 468 -0.63 15.64 52.07
C ALA A 468 -0.23 14.55 51.05
N PHE A 469 -0.54 13.28 51.35
CA PHE A 469 -0.33 12.17 50.43
C PHE A 469 -1.09 12.36 49.11
N ILE A 470 -2.39 12.71 49.17
CA ILE A 470 -3.22 12.93 47.97
C ILE A 470 -2.66 14.08 47.12
N LEU A 471 -2.30 15.21 47.74
CA LEU A 471 -1.73 16.36 47.04
C LEU A 471 -0.43 15.99 46.31
N MET A 472 0.45 15.23 46.97
CA MET A 472 1.69 14.75 46.37
C MET A 472 1.44 13.76 45.24
N LEU A 473 0.53 12.81 45.42
CA LEU A 473 0.20 11.80 44.41
C LEU A 473 -0.37 12.44 43.15
N LEU A 474 -1.39 13.30 43.28
CA LEU A 474 -2.05 13.92 42.12
C LEU A 474 -1.13 14.90 41.40
N SER A 475 -0.36 15.72 42.14
CA SER A 475 0.60 16.63 41.52
C SER A 475 1.75 15.90 40.82
N SER A 476 2.22 14.77 41.36
CA SER A 476 3.25 13.94 40.72
C SER A 476 2.73 13.26 39.45
N LEU A 477 1.51 12.70 39.47
CA LEU A 477 0.89 12.11 38.28
C LEU A 477 0.62 13.16 37.20
N GLY A 478 0.15 14.34 37.60
CA GLY A 478 -0.04 15.45 36.68
C GLY A 478 1.27 15.98 36.09
N LEU A 479 2.32 16.13 36.90
CA LEU A 479 3.66 16.49 36.42
C LEU A 479 4.21 15.44 35.45
N MET A 480 4.01 14.15 35.72
CA MET A 480 4.43 13.09 34.80
C MET A 480 3.73 13.25 33.43
N ALA A 481 2.41 13.44 33.42
CA ALA A 481 1.66 13.68 32.18
C ALA A 481 2.13 14.97 31.46
N GLY A 482 2.28 16.07 32.21
CA GLY A 482 2.80 17.34 31.69
C GLY A 482 4.21 17.22 31.12
N THR A 483 5.09 16.45 31.75
CA THR A 483 6.48 16.24 31.29
C THR A 483 6.50 15.47 29.97
N VAL A 484 5.66 14.45 29.83
CA VAL A 484 5.50 13.74 28.55
C VAL A 484 5.04 14.71 27.46
N ASP A 485 4.03 15.54 27.73
CA ASP A 485 3.57 16.55 26.77
C ASP A 485 4.63 17.60 26.43
N GLY A 486 5.40 18.06 27.42
CA GLY A 486 6.51 18.99 27.22
C GLY A 486 7.60 18.41 26.31
N LEU A 487 7.97 17.14 26.52
CA LEU A 487 8.93 16.43 25.68
C LEU A 487 8.40 16.24 24.25
N ILE A 488 7.13 15.89 24.08
CA ILE A 488 6.49 15.78 22.76
C ILE A 488 6.51 17.13 22.04
N ALA A 489 6.16 18.22 22.73
CA ALA A 489 6.16 19.57 22.16
C ALA A 489 7.58 20.03 21.74
N LEU A 490 8.59 19.73 22.56
CA LEU A 490 9.96 20.17 22.34
C LEU A 490 10.71 19.34 21.29
N LEU A 491 10.56 18.03 21.31
CA LEU A 491 11.35 17.14 20.45
C LEU A 491 10.55 16.75 19.21
N PHE A 492 9.40 16.12 19.41
CA PHE A 492 8.64 15.53 18.30
C PHE A 492 8.04 16.60 17.38
N VAL A 493 7.25 17.54 17.92
CA VAL A 493 6.56 18.53 17.07
C VAL A 493 7.57 19.40 16.31
N ASN A 494 8.73 19.71 16.91
CA ASN A 494 9.80 20.43 16.21
C ASN A 494 10.40 19.63 15.06
N THR A 495 10.68 18.33 15.25
CA THR A 495 11.16 17.47 14.15
C THR A 495 10.13 17.36 13.03
N GLU A 496 8.84 17.25 13.37
CA GLU A 496 7.75 17.15 12.39
C GLU A 496 7.56 18.47 11.61
N LEU A 497 7.59 19.62 12.29
CA LEU A 497 7.51 20.94 11.63
C LEU A 497 8.67 21.17 10.66
N ARG A 498 9.89 20.72 11.00
CA ARG A 498 11.05 20.81 10.09
C ARG A 498 10.90 19.90 8.87
N ALA A 499 10.43 18.67 9.07
CA ALA A 499 10.13 17.77 7.96
C ALA A 499 9.04 18.35 7.03
N LEU A 500 8.04 19.04 7.58
CA LEU A 500 7.02 19.74 6.80
C LEU A 500 7.57 20.93 6.03
N GLN A 501 8.56 21.66 6.56
CA GLN A 501 9.23 22.75 5.84
C GLN A 501 10.00 22.24 4.63
N GLU A 502 10.75 21.14 4.79
CA GLU A 502 11.45 20.49 3.66
C GLU A 502 10.43 20.03 2.60
N PHE A 503 9.35 19.38 3.03
CA PHE A 503 8.32 18.92 2.11
C PHE A 503 7.61 20.09 1.40
N GLU A 504 7.29 21.17 2.11
CA GLU A 504 6.70 22.39 1.53
C GLU A 504 7.62 22.99 0.46
N TRP A 505 8.93 23.10 0.74
CA TRP A 505 9.92 23.62 -0.20
C TRP A 505 10.02 22.75 -1.47
N GLU A 506 10.03 21.42 -1.33
CA GLU A 506 10.05 20.50 -2.46
C GLU A 506 8.81 20.64 -3.36
N ILE A 507 7.63 20.81 -2.74
CA ILE A 507 6.36 20.99 -3.46
C ILE A 507 6.33 22.33 -4.20
N LEU A 508 6.79 23.41 -3.56
CA LEU A 508 6.88 24.73 -4.19
C LEU A 508 7.81 24.71 -5.41
N ASN A 509 8.99 24.09 -5.29
CA ASN A 509 9.93 23.99 -6.42
C ASN A 509 9.41 23.10 -7.54
N ALA A 510 8.76 21.99 -7.20
CA ALA A 510 8.13 21.16 -8.22
C ALA A 510 7.00 21.91 -8.94
N LYS A 511 6.18 22.67 -8.22
CA LYS A 511 5.14 23.52 -8.80
C LYS A 511 5.73 24.60 -9.72
N ALA A 512 6.80 25.26 -9.29
CA ALA A 512 7.51 26.28 -10.09
C ALA A 512 8.07 25.67 -11.38
N ALA A 513 8.71 24.50 -11.29
CA ALA A 513 9.24 23.77 -12.44
C ALA A 513 8.14 23.39 -13.44
N THR A 514 6.97 22.93 -12.98
CA THR A 514 5.83 22.58 -13.85
C THR A 514 5.14 23.82 -14.43
N GLY A 515 5.03 24.91 -13.66
CA GLY A 515 4.31 26.12 -14.06
C GLY A 515 5.14 27.17 -14.80
N GLY A 516 6.46 27.00 -14.90
CA GLY A 516 7.39 28.00 -15.47
C GLY A 516 7.52 29.27 -14.62
N GLY A 517 7.19 29.20 -13.33
CA GLY A 517 7.31 30.32 -12.38
C GLY A 517 8.73 30.45 -11.79
N PRO A 518 9.04 31.56 -11.11
CA PRO A 518 10.31 31.72 -10.39
C PRO A 518 10.44 30.67 -9.29
N MET A 519 11.67 30.17 -9.07
CA MET A 519 11.96 29.23 -7.99
C MET A 519 11.83 29.93 -6.64
N VAL A 520 11.65 29.18 -5.55
CA VAL A 520 11.43 29.76 -4.20
C VAL A 520 12.55 30.72 -3.81
N ASP A 521 13.80 30.41 -4.18
CA ASP A 521 14.97 31.23 -3.85
C ASP A 521 15.02 32.56 -4.64
N ASP A 522 14.32 32.66 -5.78
CA ASP A 522 14.21 33.91 -6.55
C ASP A 522 13.19 34.90 -5.93
N LEU A 523 12.36 34.44 -4.99
CA LEU A 523 11.29 35.25 -4.39
C LEU A 523 11.75 36.09 -3.19
N GLY A 524 12.99 35.96 -2.71
CA GLY A 524 13.57 36.81 -1.65
C GLY A 524 12.89 36.71 -0.27
N ASP A 525 11.81 35.92 -0.16
CA ASP A 525 11.01 35.67 1.04
C ASP A 525 11.34 34.26 1.58
N GLU A 526 12.58 34.02 1.99
CA GLU A 526 12.76 33.08 3.10
C GLU A 526 12.26 33.83 4.35
N PRO A 527 11.07 33.53 4.90
CA PRO A 527 10.82 33.98 6.25
C PRO A 527 11.88 33.27 7.08
N ALA A 528 12.80 34.03 7.66
CA ALA A 528 13.68 33.60 8.72
C ALA A 528 12.82 32.99 9.84
N ARG A 529 12.50 31.70 9.70
CA ARG A 529 11.72 30.93 10.65
C ARG A 529 12.76 30.29 11.55
N ASP A 530 13.29 31.14 12.42
CA ASP A 530 14.22 30.76 13.47
C ASP A 530 13.68 29.56 14.28
N TRP A 531 14.60 28.60 14.43
CA TRP A 531 14.70 27.39 15.28
C TRP A 531 13.47 26.79 15.98
#